data_AF-A0A0T6BC84-F1
#
_entry.id   AF-A0A0T6BC84-F1
#
_cell.length_a   1.000
_cell.length_b   1.000
_cell.length_c   1.000
_cell.angle_alpha   90.00
_cell.angle_beta   90.00
_cell.angle_gamma   90.00
#
_symmetry.space_group_name_H-M   'P 1'
#
loop_
_entity.id
_entity.type
_entity.pdbx_description
1 polymer ?
#
loop_
_entity_poly.entity_id
_entity_poly.type
_entity_poly.pdbx_seq_one_letter_code
_entity_poly.pdbx_strand_id
1 'polypeptide(L)'
;MVLTGAAFYHKYWNYLYTTGMPPEVKDWVDERMNCEDIAMNFLVSNITNKPPIKVAPKKKFKCPECVNNEMLSADLGHMFERSKCVDFFTKAFGRMPLKSVEFRADPVLYKDPFPEKLKRFNDIGS
;
A
#
# COMPACT_ATOMS: atom_id res chain seq x y z
N MET A 1 3.94 3.02 4.70
CA MET A 1 2.92 2.07 4.19
C MET A 1 3.16 1.83 2.71
N VAL A 2 2.71 0.68 2.18
CA VAL A 2 2.72 0.33 0.75
C VAL A 2 1.28 0.04 0.30
N LEU A 3 0.82 0.69 -0.76
CA LEU A 3 -0.55 0.53 -1.27
C LEU A 3 -0.72 -0.85 -1.91
N THR A 4 -1.76 -1.59 -1.53
CA THR A 4 -2.05 -2.94 -2.02
C THR A 4 -2.32 -2.99 -3.54
N GLY A 5 -2.79 -1.88 -4.13
CA GLY A 5 -3.02 -1.77 -5.58
C GLY A 5 -1.77 -1.90 -6.47
N ALA A 6 -0.57 -1.81 -5.90
CA ALA A 6 0.69 -2.06 -6.61
C ALA A 6 1.72 -2.69 -5.66
N ALA A 7 1.37 -3.85 -5.09
CA ALA A 7 2.22 -4.56 -4.13
C ALA A 7 2.23 -6.07 -4.39
N PHE A 8 3.32 -6.70 -3.95
CA PHE A 8 3.40 -8.15 -3.78
C PHE A 8 3.44 -8.47 -2.30
N TYR A 9 2.65 -9.46 -1.88
CA TYR A 9 2.66 -9.95 -0.51
C TYR A 9 2.26 -11.43 -0.50
N HIS A 10 2.66 -12.13 0.55
CA HIS A 10 2.37 -13.56 0.69
C HIS A 10 0.86 -13.80 0.87
N LYS A 11 0.29 -14.81 0.20
CA LYS A 11 -1.17 -15.13 0.23
C LYS A 11 -1.74 -15.31 1.64
N TYR A 12 -0.90 -15.68 2.59
CA TYR A 12 -1.24 -15.78 4.01
C TYR A 12 -1.84 -14.48 4.58
N TRP A 13 -1.39 -13.31 4.11
CA TRP A 13 -1.91 -12.04 4.59
C TRP A 13 -3.35 -11.80 4.15
N ASN A 14 -3.76 -12.30 2.98
CA ASN A 14 -5.18 -12.28 2.59
C ASN A 14 -6.01 -13.20 3.48
N TYR A 15 -5.53 -14.42 3.76
CA TYR A 15 -6.21 -15.32 4.69
C TYR A 15 -6.41 -14.65 6.06
N LEU A 16 -5.34 -14.09 6.64
CA LEU A 16 -5.42 -13.38 7.92
C LEU A 16 -6.30 -12.13 7.87
N TYR A 17 -6.28 -11.38 6.76
CA TYR A 17 -7.17 -10.23 6.60
C TYR A 17 -8.64 -10.67 6.67
N THR A 18 -8.98 -11.79 6.02
CA THR A 18 -10.35 -12.31 6.04
C THR A 18 -10.75 -12.90 7.38
N THR A 19 -9.89 -13.71 8.00
CA THR A 19 -10.26 -14.56 9.15
C THR A 19 -9.79 -14.05 10.50
N GLY A 20 -8.74 -13.22 10.55
CA GLY A 20 -8.08 -12.78 11.78
C GLY A 20 -8.09 -11.28 12.03
N MET A 21 -8.57 -10.47 11.08
CA MET A 21 -8.75 -9.03 11.28
C MET A 21 -9.90 -8.77 12.27
N PRO A 22 -9.75 -7.80 13.21
CA PRO A 22 -10.86 -7.37 14.05
C PRO A 22 -12.10 -7.03 13.19
N PRO A 23 -13.29 -7.59 13.50
CA PRO A 23 -14.49 -7.38 12.70
C PRO A 23 -14.79 -5.89 12.45
N GLU A 24 -14.64 -5.06 13.48
CA GLU A 24 -14.87 -3.63 13.41
C GLU A 24 -13.97 -2.89 12.40
N VAL A 25 -12.76 -3.42 12.14
CA VAL A 25 -11.85 -2.87 11.12
C VAL A 25 -12.33 -3.23 9.73
N LYS A 26 -12.83 -4.46 9.52
CA LYS A 26 -13.38 -4.88 8.23
C LYS A 26 -14.66 -4.12 7.91
N ASP A 27 -15.58 -4.03 8.89
CA ASP A 27 -16.84 -3.30 8.74
C ASP A 27 -16.57 -1.83 8.39
N TRP A 28 -15.60 -1.19 9.06
CA TRP A 28 -15.20 0.18 8.73
C TRP A 28 -14.67 0.36 7.31
N VAL A 29 -13.89 -0.60 6.81
CA VAL A 29 -13.37 -0.59 5.42
C VAL A 29 -14.51 -0.77 4.42
N ASP A 30 -15.41 -1.72 4.67
CA ASP A 30 -16.54 -2.03 3.79
C ASP A 30 -17.55 -0.88 3.72
N GLU A 31 -17.88 -0.24 4.85
CA GLU A 31 -18.79 0.91 4.91
C GLU A 31 -18.26 2.14 4.17
N ARG A 32 -16.94 2.35 4.18
CA ARG A 32 -16.29 3.52 3.56
C ARG A 32 -15.78 3.26 2.15
N MET A 33 -15.71 2.00 1.73
CA MET A 33 -15.09 1.57 0.48
C MET A 33 -13.69 2.19 0.28
N ASN A 34 -12.91 2.23 1.36
CA ASN A 34 -11.60 2.89 1.41
C ASN A 34 -10.72 2.25 2.50
N CYS A 35 -9.42 2.50 2.47
CA CYS A 35 -8.46 2.14 3.51
C CYS A 35 -8.19 0.65 3.72
N GLU A 36 -8.53 -0.21 2.76
CA GLU A 36 -8.17 -1.63 2.76
C GLU A 36 -6.64 -1.80 2.77
N ASP A 37 -5.94 -0.90 2.07
CA ASP A 37 -4.49 -0.85 2.02
C ASP A 37 -3.88 -0.50 3.39
N ILE A 38 -4.44 0.47 4.10
CA ILE A 38 -4.03 0.87 5.46
C ILE A 38 -4.30 -0.30 6.42
N ALA A 39 -5.49 -0.91 6.38
CA ALA A 39 -5.84 -2.05 7.21
C ALA A 39 -4.87 -3.22 7.00
N MET A 40 -4.53 -3.54 5.75
CA MET A 40 -3.53 -4.56 5.41
C MET A 40 -2.15 -4.21 6.00
N ASN A 41 -1.70 -2.96 5.90
CA ASN A 41 -0.41 -2.53 6.49
C ASN A 41 -0.44 -2.63 8.03
N PHE A 42 -1.55 -2.28 8.68
CA PHE A 42 -1.73 -2.43 10.13
C PHE A 42 -1.62 -3.90 10.55
N LEU A 43 -2.35 -4.80 9.88
CA LEU A 43 -2.32 -6.24 10.16
C LEU A 43 -0.89 -6.81 10.06
N VAL A 44 -0.22 -6.59 8.93
CA VAL A 44 1.13 -7.12 8.69
C VAL A 44 2.13 -6.53 9.68
N SER A 45 2.08 -5.23 9.94
CA SER A 45 3.00 -4.57 10.86
C SER A 45 2.75 -4.98 12.31
N ASN A 46 1.50 -5.22 12.69
CA ASN A 46 1.14 -5.65 14.04
C ASN A 46 1.71 -7.03 14.36
N ILE A 47 1.63 -7.95 13.41
CA ILE A 47 2.10 -9.34 13.58
C ILE A 47 3.61 -9.44 13.44
N THR A 48 4.19 -8.83 12.40
CA THR A 48 5.63 -8.97 12.12
C THR A 48 6.49 -8.02 12.93
N ASN A 49 5.92 -6.95 13.48
CA ASN A 49 6.63 -5.83 14.07
C ASN A 49 7.72 -5.25 13.13
N LYS A 50 7.52 -5.34 11.81
CA LYS A 50 8.46 -4.85 10.79
C LYS A 50 7.76 -3.81 9.90
N PRO A 51 8.49 -2.81 9.39
CA PRO A 51 7.97 -1.89 8.39
C PRO A 51 7.84 -2.57 7.02
N PRO A 52 7.01 -2.05 6.10
CA PRO A 52 6.92 -2.55 4.74
C PRO A 52 8.17 -2.18 3.93
N ILE A 53 8.41 -2.90 2.83
CA ILE A 53 9.57 -2.66 1.95
C ILE A 53 9.12 -1.86 0.73
N LYS A 54 9.70 -0.69 0.51
CA LYS A 54 9.51 0.07 -0.73
C LYS A 54 10.45 -0.49 -1.79
N VAL A 55 9.89 -0.86 -2.94
CA VAL A 55 10.64 -1.26 -4.13
C VAL A 55 10.51 -0.19 -5.19
N ALA A 56 11.62 0.14 -5.86
CA ALA A 56 11.69 1.08 -6.97
C ALA A 56 11.17 2.53 -6.67
N PRO A 57 11.37 3.48 -7.60
CA PRO A 57 10.75 4.80 -7.55
C PRO A 57 9.22 4.76 -7.65
N LYS A 58 8.58 5.83 -7.16
CA LYS A 58 7.12 5.98 -7.27
C LYS A 58 6.74 6.20 -8.74
N LYS A 59 6.19 5.16 -9.40
CA LYS A 59 5.58 5.29 -10.73
C LYS A 59 4.10 5.59 -10.59
N LYS A 60 3.60 6.58 -11.34
CA LYS A 60 2.15 6.83 -11.41
C LYS A 60 1.59 5.92 -12.49
N PHE A 61 0.82 4.92 -12.10
CA PHE A 61 0.03 4.11 -13.02
C PHE A 61 -1.22 4.91 -13.41
N LYS A 62 -1.03 5.88 -14.31
CA LYS A 62 -2.15 6.63 -14.89
C LYS A 62 -2.63 5.87 -16.12
N CYS A 63 -3.92 5.58 -16.16
CA CYS A 63 -4.59 5.16 -17.38
C CYS A 63 -4.88 6.42 -18.21
N PRO A 64 -4.24 6.61 -19.39
CA PRO A 64 -4.44 7.81 -20.19
C PRO A 64 -5.86 7.92 -20.76
N GLU A 65 -6.50 6.78 -21.00
CA GLU A 65 -7.82 6.65 -21.64
C GLU A 65 -8.97 6.64 -20.62
N CYS A 66 -8.67 6.56 -19.32
CA CYS A 66 -9.67 6.52 -18.27
C CYS A 66 -10.10 7.94 -17.86
N VAL A 67 -11.41 8.17 -17.79
CA VAL A 67 -11.97 9.43 -17.30
C VAL A 67 -11.69 9.51 -15.79
N ASN A 68 -10.73 10.34 -15.39
CA ASN A 68 -10.20 10.41 -14.02
C ASN A 68 -11.20 10.91 -12.95
N ASN A 69 -12.46 11.18 -13.32
CA ASN A 69 -13.44 11.80 -12.43
C ASN A 69 -14.16 10.80 -11.51
N GLU A 70 -14.01 9.49 -11.73
CA GLU A 70 -14.66 8.45 -10.92
C GLU A 70 -13.70 7.74 -9.95
N MET A 71 -12.44 8.17 -9.87
CA MET A 71 -11.46 7.55 -8.97
C MET A 71 -11.65 8.06 -7.54
N LEU A 72 -11.71 7.16 -6.55
CA LEU A 72 -11.76 7.50 -5.11
C LEU A 72 -10.67 8.51 -4.69
N SER A 73 -9.50 8.46 -5.32
CA SER A 73 -8.38 9.37 -5.04
C SER A 73 -8.55 10.78 -5.62
N ALA A 74 -9.53 11.00 -6.49
CA ALA A 74 -9.83 12.31 -7.07
C ALA A 74 -10.72 13.16 -6.15
N ASP A 75 -11.38 12.55 -5.16
CA ASP A 75 -12.16 13.26 -4.15
C ASP A 75 -11.23 14.07 -3.22
N LEU A 76 -11.58 15.34 -3.02
CA LEU A 76 -10.88 16.25 -2.11
C LEU A 76 -10.91 15.75 -0.66
N GLY A 77 -11.96 15.00 -0.28
CA GLY A 77 -12.10 14.38 1.04
C GLY A 77 -11.25 13.12 1.25
N HIS A 78 -10.67 12.54 0.19
CA HIS A 78 -10.04 11.23 0.24
C HIS A 78 -8.94 11.13 1.31
N MET A 79 -8.06 12.13 1.40
CA MET A 79 -6.95 12.10 2.36
C MET A 79 -7.43 12.32 3.79
N PHE A 80 -8.54 13.03 3.98
CA PHE A 80 -9.16 13.21 5.30
C PHE A 80 -9.77 11.89 5.79
N GLU A 81 -10.47 11.17 4.92
CA GLU A 81 -11.00 9.83 5.24
C GLU A 81 -9.87 8.85 5.57
N ARG A 82 -8.76 8.88 4.83
CA ARG A 82 -7.57 8.05 5.13
C ARG A 82 -6.97 8.35 6.50
N SER A 83 -6.93 9.60 6.93
CA SER A 83 -6.48 9.95 8.29
C SER A 83 -7.41 9.36 9.35
N LYS A 84 -8.73 9.44 9.17
CA LYS A 84 -9.70 8.81 10.09
C LYS A 84 -9.52 7.30 10.20
N CYS A 85 -9.20 6.63 9.09
CA CYS A 85 -8.91 5.19 9.11
C CYS A 85 -7.71 4.87 10.00
N VAL A 86 -6.62 5.64 9.91
CA VAL A 86 -5.44 5.46 10.78
C VAL A 86 -5.81 5.63 12.26
N ASP A 87 -6.59 6.68 12.58
CA ASP A 87 -7.02 6.95 13.95
C ASP A 87 -7.91 5.83 14.50
N PHE A 88 -8.88 5.36 13.71
CA PHE A 88 -9.79 4.29 14.09
C PHE A 88 -9.03 2.96 14.27
N PHE A 89 -8.18 2.58 13.32
CA PHE A 89 -7.41 1.33 13.42
C PHE A 89 -6.41 1.35 14.58
N THR A 90 -5.84 2.50 14.91
CA THR A 90 -4.97 2.63 16.10
C THR A 90 -5.72 2.28 17.38
N LYS A 91 -7.00 2.67 17.48
CA LYS A 91 -7.87 2.32 18.61
C LYS A 91 -8.23 0.83 18.59
N ALA A 92 -8.65 0.30 17.44
CA ALA A 92 -9.04 -1.11 17.31
C ALA A 92 -7.89 -2.09 17.60
N PHE A 93 -6.66 -1.76 17.17
CA PHE A 93 -5.46 -2.55 17.46
C PHE A 93 -4.85 -2.27 18.84
N GLY A 94 -5.37 -1.29 19.59
CA GLY A 94 -4.87 -0.89 20.91
C GLY A 94 -3.50 -0.21 20.93
N ARG A 95 -2.89 0.04 19.75
CA ARG A 95 -1.60 0.70 19.58
C ARG A 95 -1.41 1.16 18.14
N MET A 96 -0.35 1.93 17.88
CA MET A 96 0.15 2.21 16.52
C MET A 96 1.14 1.12 16.08
N PRO A 97 0.76 0.16 15.21
CA PRO A 97 1.68 -0.88 14.75
C PRO A 97 2.57 -0.43 13.59
N LEU A 98 2.20 0.62 12.85
CA LEU A 98 2.96 1.09 11.70
C LEU A 98 4.33 1.61 12.13
N LYS A 99 5.38 1.18 11.42
CA LYS A 99 6.75 1.63 11.65
C LYS A 99 7.26 2.44 10.45
N SER A 100 7.87 3.58 10.74
CA SER A 100 8.60 4.36 9.74
C SER A 100 9.84 3.60 9.29
N VAL A 101 10.18 3.75 8.01
CA VAL A 101 11.40 3.19 7.42
C VAL A 101 11.87 4.11 6.31
N GLU A 102 13.18 4.30 6.25
CA GLU A 102 13.86 5.01 5.16
C GLU A 102 14.75 4.01 4.42
N PHE A 103 14.10 3.10 3.70
CA PHE A 103 14.77 2.09 2.89
C PHE A 103 14.00 1.90 1.58
N ARG A 104 14.76 1.80 0.48
CA ARG A 104 14.23 1.47 -0.85
C ARG A 104 15.11 0.39 -1.46
N ALA A 105 14.49 -0.72 -1.85
CA ALA A 105 15.15 -1.74 -2.65
C ALA A 105 15.02 -1.38 -4.13
N ASP A 106 16.13 -0.95 -4.73
CA ASP A 106 16.22 -0.71 -6.17
C ASP A 106 16.69 -1.97 -6.92
N PRO A 107 16.28 -2.17 -8.18
CA PRO A 107 16.84 -3.22 -9.02
C PRO A 107 18.36 -3.06 -9.19
N VAL A 108 19.06 -4.17 -9.42
CA VAL A 108 20.52 -4.19 -9.60
C VAL A 108 21.00 -3.16 -10.63
N LEU A 109 20.30 -3.04 -11.77
CA LEU A 109 20.67 -2.15 -12.87
C LEU A 109 20.08 -0.73 -12.75
N TYR A 110 19.61 -0.34 -11.56
CA TYR A 110 19.01 0.98 -11.36
C TYR A 110 20.07 2.07 -11.51
N LYS A 111 19.85 3.00 -12.46
CA LYS A 111 20.80 4.06 -12.86
C LYS A 111 22.15 3.58 -13.39
N ASP A 112 22.33 2.28 -13.62
CA ASP A 112 23.54 1.78 -14.26
C ASP A 112 23.61 2.25 -15.72
N PRO A 113 24.80 2.63 -16.22
CA PRO A 113 25.05 2.95 -17.62
C PRO A 113 25.06 1.66 -18.46
N PHE A 114 23.89 1.02 -18.55
CA PHE A 114 23.70 -0.24 -19.25
C PHE A 114 22.80 -0.02 -20.48
N PRO A 115 23.19 -0.52 -21.67
CA PRO A 115 22.41 -0.32 -22.89
C PRO A 115 20.96 -0.76 -22.73
N GLU A 116 20.01 0.10 -23.08
CA GLU A 116 18.57 -0.15 -22.91
C GLU A 116 18.10 -1.39 -23.69
N LYS A 117 18.72 -1.68 -24.84
CA LYS A 117 18.45 -2.89 -25.63
C LYS A 117 18.78 -4.20 -24.89
N LEU A 118 19.67 -4.15 -23.90
CA LEU A 118 20.08 -5.31 -23.11
C LEU A 118 19.34 -5.41 -21.77
N LYS A 119 18.66 -4.33 -21.36
CA LYS A 119 17.84 -4.33 -20.15
C LYS A 119 16.59 -5.19 -20.40
N ARG A 120 16.42 -6.24 -19.59
CA ARG A 120 15.26 -7.14 -19.67
C ARG A 120 13.95 -6.46 -19.24
N PHE A 121 14.04 -5.42 -18.41
CA PHE A 121 12.90 -4.71 -17.83
C PHE A 121 13.12 -3.19 -17.90
N ASN A 122 12.84 -2.60 -19.05
CA ASN A 122 13.08 -1.17 -19.33
C ASN A 122 12.16 -0.24 -18.53
N ASP A 123 10.99 -0.75 -18.14
CA ASP A 123 9.98 0.03 -17.42
C ASP A 123 10.21 0.11 -15.91
N ILE A 124 11.22 -0.58 -15.38
CA ILE A 124 11.52 -0.59 -13.94
C ILE A 124 12.53 0.52 -13.62
N GLY A 125 12.08 1.54 -12.88
CA GLY A 125 12.95 2.60 -12.37
C GLY A 125 13.17 3.80 -13.29
N SER A 126 12.50 3.83 -14.46
CA SER A 126 12.31 5.01 -15.31
C SER A 126 11.30 6.00 -14.75
#